data_AF-A0A1V9YEJ0-F1
#
_entry.id   AF-A0A1V9YEJ0-F1
#
_cell.length_a   1.000
_cell.length_b   1.000
_cell.length_c   1.000
_cell.angle_alpha   90.00
_cell.angle_beta   90.00
_cell.angle_gamma   90.00
#
_symmetry.space_group_name_H-M   'P 1'
#
loop_
_entity.id
_entity.type
_entity.pdbx_description
1 polymer ?
#
loop_
_entity_poly.entity_id
_entity_poly.type
_entity_poly.pdbx_seq_one_letter_code
_entity_poly.pdbx_strand_id
1 'polypeptide(L)'
;MKQEHRQAASYQHHIRSQLRRVNHGTATNDADKALSLELLEAMLKIADHKLVVDDVIVVHQSMTKQDLTSSINTTTFESALLELTGEVVIQQLQSTLRHLLAVGAFVPMARRYWKKQAKSPIGLLLLNAPDQILQTAEIIPVEEKIRALEEAYDQHLMSIGLVKQLILALQHADQRRYRNLVDQAYAVLKHVYSTDNLIRNISPLTETGAPAKQVINNLRAEKVSTTQLLNYLKQLPLIQDTYKRGLEEFLQLCQIPHFLRRRWWQLSLAAIGTIFGVTYIFKNRNEIGELLQTVQKGITDFVVDHMITPVNAIIGEVLLNKKASIQDPLALQDSKESLQRMLTDFIRDTDPSMPLETRNQLVQSMDMSVVSLQFEKEIPRALKNIVTGDIVRMMLIQ
;
A
#
# COMPACT_ATOMS: atom_id res chain seq x y z
N MET A 1 22.74 2.67 -21.95
CA MET A 1 22.02 1.41 -22.23
C MET A 1 22.10 0.89 -23.68
N LYS A 2 21.54 1.54 -24.72
CA LYS A 2 21.53 0.99 -26.11
C LYS A 2 22.93 0.82 -26.74
N GLN A 3 23.89 1.65 -26.36
CA GLN A 3 25.26 1.62 -26.91
C GLN A 3 26.17 0.61 -26.16
N GLU A 4 25.80 0.24 -24.92
CA GLU A 4 26.57 -0.65 -24.03
C GLU A 4 26.21 -2.12 -24.24
N HIS A 5 24.93 -2.43 -24.45
CA HIS A 5 24.52 -3.77 -24.91
C HIS A 5 25.21 -4.15 -26.23
N ARG A 6 25.57 -3.17 -27.06
CA ARG A 6 26.33 -3.40 -28.30
C ARG A 6 27.78 -3.77 -28.02
N GLN A 7 28.41 -3.27 -26.96
CA GLN A 7 29.80 -3.58 -26.62
C GLN A 7 29.92 -4.97 -25.99
N ALA A 8 29.06 -5.31 -25.03
CA ALA A 8 28.99 -6.66 -24.46
C ALA A 8 28.63 -7.71 -25.52
N ALA A 9 27.63 -7.43 -26.37
CA ALA A 9 27.26 -8.33 -27.47
C ALA A 9 28.38 -8.48 -28.51
N SER A 10 29.12 -7.41 -28.82
CA SER A 10 30.27 -7.46 -29.73
C SER A 10 31.41 -8.31 -29.15
N TYR A 11 31.66 -8.21 -27.85
CA TYR A 11 32.68 -8.99 -27.16
C TYR A 11 32.30 -10.47 -27.06
N GLN A 12 31.06 -10.77 -26.69
CA GLN A 12 30.51 -12.13 -26.70
C GLN A 12 30.54 -12.75 -28.11
N HIS A 13 30.24 -11.96 -29.14
CA HIS A 13 30.38 -12.40 -30.53
C HIS A 13 31.83 -12.69 -30.91
N HIS A 14 32.78 -11.88 -30.44
CA HIS A 14 34.21 -12.10 -30.65
C HIS A 14 34.67 -13.42 -30.03
N ILE A 15 34.32 -13.68 -28.76
CA ILE A 15 34.65 -14.95 -28.07
C ILE A 15 34.01 -16.13 -28.80
N ARG A 16 32.73 -16.07 -29.17
CA ARG A 16 32.06 -17.13 -29.94
C ARG A 16 32.75 -17.40 -31.28
N SER A 17 33.22 -16.34 -31.95
CA SER A 17 33.94 -16.49 -33.22
C SER A 17 35.30 -17.18 -33.04
N GLN A 18 36.00 -16.91 -31.93
CA GLN A 18 37.25 -17.58 -31.58
C GLN A 18 37.03 -19.05 -31.22
N LEU A 19 36.00 -19.36 -30.41
CA LEU A 19 35.64 -20.74 -30.07
C LEU A 19 35.25 -21.56 -31.31
N ARG A 20 34.51 -20.97 -32.26
CA ARG A 20 34.20 -21.64 -33.55
C ARG A 20 35.45 -21.92 -34.37
N ARG A 21 36.45 -21.03 -34.36
CA ARG A 21 37.72 -21.25 -35.07
C ARG A 21 38.52 -22.40 -34.45
N VAL A 22 38.50 -22.54 -33.12
CA VAL A 22 39.13 -23.67 -32.40
C VAL A 22 38.42 -24.99 -32.74
N ASN A 23 37.08 -24.97 -32.81
CA ASN A 23 36.28 -26.14 -33.17
C ASN A 23 36.53 -26.61 -34.62
N HIS A 24 36.61 -25.68 -35.57
CA HIS A 24 36.83 -25.98 -37.00
C HIS A 24 38.31 -26.12 -37.39
N GLY A 25 39.24 -25.94 -36.45
CA GLY A 25 40.67 -26.12 -36.69
C GLY A 25 40.99 -27.58 -36.98
N THR A 26 41.64 -27.86 -38.11
CA THR A 26 42.01 -29.22 -38.51
C THR A 26 43.18 -29.79 -37.69
N ALA A 27 43.92 -28.94 -36.97
CA ALA A 27 45.09 -29.28 -36.17
C ALA A 27 44.86 -29.27 -34.64
N THR A 28 43.63 -29.05 -34.17
CA THR A 28 43.30 -29.01 -32.74
C THR A 28 42.99 -30.40 -32.20
N ASN A 29 43.45 -30.67 -30.98
CA ASN A 29 43.21 -31.91 -30.25
C ASN A 29 41.68 -32.12 -30.09
N ASP A 30 41.20 -33.36 -30.16
CA ASP A 30 39.76 -33.65 -30.06
C ASP A 30 39.18 -33.23 -28.70
N ALA A 31 40.02 -33.20 -27.66
CA ALA A 31 39.71 -32.64 -26.35
C ALA A 31 39.38 -31.13 -26.40
N ASP A 32 40.21 -30.33 -27.10
CA ASP A 32 40.00 -28.89 -27.28
C ASP A 32 38.70 -28.60 -28.04
N LYS A 33 38.35 -29.46 -29.02
CA LYS A 33 37.09 -29.35 -29.77
C LYS A 33 35.89 -29.62 -28.86
N ALA A 34 35.95 -30.68 -28.04
CA ALA A 34 34.90 -31.00 -27.08
C ALA A 34 34.65 -29.85 -26.09
N LEU A 35 35.71 -29.27 -25.51
CA LEU A 35 35.57 -28.08 -24.63
C LEU A 35 35.00 -26.87 -25.35
N SER A 36 35.42 -26.62 -26.59
CA SER A 36 34.90 -25.49 -27.37
C SER A 36 33.40 -25.61 -27.63
N LEU A 37 32.88 -26.83 -27.82
CA LEU A 37 31.46 -27.11 -27.98
C LEU A 37 30.69 -26.91 -26.67
N GLU A 38 31.19 -27.44 -25.54
CA GLU A 38 30.59 -27.22 -24.22
C GLU A 38 30.50 -25.72 -23.87
N LEU A 39 31.57 -24.96 -24.13
CA LEU A 39 31.60 -23.51 -23.94
C LEU A 39 30.61 -22.78 -24.87
N LEU A 40 30.53 -23.19 -26.14
CA LEU A 40 29.57 -22.60 -27.09
C LEU A 40 28.12 -22.86 -26.65
N GLU A 41 27.80 -24.06 -26.16
CA GLU A 41 26.48 -24.40 -25.64
C GLU A 41 26.14 -23.55 -24.41
N ALA A 42 27.06 -23.45 -23.43
CA ALA A 42 26.87 -22.61 -22.26
C ALA A 42 26.69 -21.12 -22.64
N MET A 43 27.45 -20.63 -23.63
CA MET A 43 27.28 -19.27 -24.14
C MET A 43 25.94 -19.07 -24.88
N LEU A 44 25.38 -20.10 -25.51
CA LEU A 44 24.02 -20.02 -26.09
C LEU A 44 22.97 -19.91 -24.98
N LYS A 45 23.12 -20.65 -23.88
CA LYS A 45 22.26 -20.53 -22.70
C LYS A 45 22.28 -19.13 -22.08
N ILE A 46 23.38 -18.37 -22.19
CA ILE A 46 23.42 -16.93 -21.84
C ILE A 46 22.46 -16.12 -22.70
N ALA A 47 22.46 -16.30 -24.02
CA ALA A 47 21.59 -15.55 -24.92
C ALA A 47 20.10 -15.78 -24.59
N ASP A 48 19.78 -17.02 -24.20
CA ASP A 48 18.43 -17.41 -23.78
C ASP A 48 18.09 -17.06 -22.33
N HIS A 49 19.02 -16.46 -21.57
CA HIS A 49 18.88 -16.13 -20.14
C HIS A 49 18.58 -17.35 -19.25
N LYS A 50 19.03 -18.54 -19.67
CA LYS A 50 18.78 -19.83 -18.99
C LYS A 50 20.02 -20.43 -18.33
N LEU A 51 21.13 -19.69 -18.30
CA LEU A 51 22.37 -20.19 -17.72
C LEU A 51 22.22 -20.45 -16.22
N VAL A 52 22.54 -21.67 -15.78
CA VAL A 52 22.53 -22.05 -14.36
C VAL A 52 23.97 -22.15 -13.85
N VAL A 53 24.17 -21.97 -12.53
CA VAL A 53 25.48 -22.12 -11.86
C VAL A 53 26.11 -23.49 -12.16
N ASP A 54 25.29 -24.55 -12.20
CA ASP A 54 25.75 -25.92 -12.46
C ASP A 54 26.35 -26.08 -13.87
N ASP A 55 25.82 -25.39 -14.89
CA ASP A 55 26.37 -25.42 -16.26
C ASP A 55 27.82 -24.89 -16.26
N VAL A 56 28.09 -23.81 -15.50
CA VAL A 56 29.43 -23.20 -15.41
C VAL A 56 30.38 -24.06 -14.58
N ILE A 57 29.88 -24.75 -13.55
CA ILE A 57 30.69 -25.72 -12.77
C ILE A 57 31.14 -26.88 -13.65
N VAL A 58 30.25 -27.44 -14.47
CA VAL A 58 30.58 -28.54 -15.38
C VAL A 58 31.68 -28.11 -16.35
N VAL A 59 31.51 -26.97 -17.01
CA VAL A 59 32.52 -26.41 -17.93
C VAL A 59 33.86 -26.16 -17.24
N HIS A 60 33.85 -25.60 -16.03
CA HIS A 60 35.07 -25.35 -15.26
C HIS A 60 35.79 -26.65 -14.87
N GLN A 61 35.04 -27.69 -14.50
CA GLN A 61 35.60 -29.01 -14.19
C GLN A 61 36.17 -29.68 -15.44
N SER A 62 35.48 -29.58 -16.59
CA SER A 62 35.98 -30.09 -17.88
C SER A 62 37.30 -29.40 -18.26
N MET A 63 37.38 -28.08 -18.12
CA MET A 63 38.59 -27.31 -18.38
C MET A 63 39.76 -27.65 -17.45
N THR A 64 39.49 -27.93 -16.17
CA THR A 64 40.53 -28.28 -15.18
C THR A 64 41.06 -29.70 -15.36
N LYS A 65 40.26 -30.60 -15.93
CA LYS A 65 40.65 -32.00 -16.20
C LYS A 65 41.46 -32.17 -17.47
N GLN A 66 41.41 -31.22 -18.39
CA GLN A 66 42.13 -31.30 -19.66
C GLN A 66 43.44 -30.51 -19.58
N ASP A 67 44.56 -31.19 -19.83
CA ASP A 67 45.85 -30.54 -20.02
C ASP A 67 45.85 -29.78 -21.35
N LEU A 68 45.60 -28.47 -21.26
CA LEU A 68 45.53 -27.60 -22.41
C LEU A 68 46.92 -27.44 -23.04
N THR A 69 47.10 -28.05 -24.21
CA THR A 69 48.42 -28.17 -24.88
C THR A 69 48.87 -26.90 -25.60
N SER A 70 47.96 -25.95 -25.88
CA SER A 70 48.29 -24.73 -26.64
C SER A 70 47.96 -23.44 -25.88
N SER A 71 48.95 -22.54 -25.78
CA SER A 71 48.86 -21.27 -25.04
C SER A 71 47.87 -20.26 -25.64
N ILE A 72 47.46 -20.44 -26.89
CA ILE A 72 46.48 -19.57 -27.55
C ILE A 72 45.05 -20.03 -27.18
N ASN A 73 44.77 -21.34 -27.25
CA ASN A 73 43.46 -21.87 -26.91
C ASN A 73 43.14 -21.67 -25.43
N THR A 74 44.13 -21.80 -24.54
CA THR A 74 43.97 -21.53 -23.09
C THR A 74 43.41 -20.15 -22.81
N THR A 75 43.94 -19.10 -23.44
CA THR A 75 43.47 -17.71 -23.24
C THR A 75 42.05 -17.49 -23.75
N THR A 76 41.68 -18.15 -24.85
CA THR A 76 40.30 -18.10 -25.37
C THR A 76 39.32 -18.83 -24.45
N PHE A 77 39.71 -19.96 -23.86
CA PHE A 77 38.88 -20.69 -22.91
C PHE A 77 38.78 -19.97 -21.56
N GLU A 78 39.87 -19.38 -21.05
CA GLU A 78 39.85 -18.57 -19.84
C GLU A 78 38.96 -17.33 -19.99
N SER A 79 39.02 -16.64 -21.13
CA SER A 79 38.17 -15.48 -21.38
C SER A 79 36.70 -15.85 -21.54
N ALA A 80 36.39 -16.99 -22.17
CA ALA A 80 35.03 -17.52 -22.25
C ALA A 80 34.48 -17.91 -20.87
N LEU A 81 35.29 -18.59 -20.05
CA LEU A 81 34.92 -18.95 -18.68
C LEU A 81 34.71 -17.71 -17.80
N LEU A 82 35.54 -16.66 -17.96
CA LEU A 82 35.37 -15.40 -17.24
C LEU A 82 34.02 -14.75 -17.55
N GLU A 83 33.60 -14.77 -18.82
CA GLU A 83 32.30 -14.22 -19.23
C GLU A 83 31.14 -15.04 -18.64
N LEU A 84 31.22 -16.38 -18.72
CA LEU A 84 30.21 -17.28 -18.14
C LEU A 84 30.07 -17.08 -16.62
N THR A 85 31.20 -17.05 -15.91
CA THR A 85 31.23 -16.87 -14.45
C THR A 85 30.72 -15.48 -14.05
N GLY A 86 31.09 -14.44 -14.79
CA GLY A 86 30.64 -13.08 -14.51
C GLY A 86 29.14 -12.87 -14.75
N GLU A 87 28.56 -13.46 -15.80
CA GLU A 87 27.09 -13.41 -16.00
C GLU A 87 26.33 -14.13 -14.88
N VAL A 88 26.79 -15.32 -14.47
CA VAL A 88 26.20 -16.03 -13.33
C VAL A 88 26.31 -15.21 -12.05
N VAL A 89 27.46 -14.58 -11.80
CA VAL A 89 27.66 -13.68 -10.66
C VAL A 89 26.69 -12.51 -10.70
N ILE A 90 26.49 -11.86 -11.85
CA ILE A 90 25.53 -10.76 -11.99
C ILE A 90 24.11 -11.24 -11.68
N GLN A 91 23.68 -12.39 -12.21
CA GLN A 91 22.37 -12.96 -11.93
C GLN A 91 22.18 -13.26 -10.43
N GLN A 92 23.19 -13.84 -9.78
CA GLN A 92 23.14 -14.16 -8.35
C GLN A 92 23.19 -12.90 -7.46
N LEU A 93 23.92 -11.86 -7.86
CA LEU A 93 23.89 -10.57 -7.17
C LEU A 93 22.53 -9.89 -7.30
N GLN A 94 21.88 -9.97 -8.47
CA GLN A 94 20.52 -9.48 -8.65
C GLN A 94 19.51 -10.26 -7.79
N SER A 95 19.64 -11.59 -7.74
CA SER A 95 18.84 -12.44 -6.85
C SER A 95 19.03 -12.06 -5.38
N THR A 96 20.29 -11.90 -4.96
CA THR A 96 20.68 -11.42 -3.63
C THR A 96 20.05 -10.08 -3.30
N LEU A 97 20.09 -9.11 -4.23
CA LEU A 97 19.46 -7.81 -4.03
C LEU A 97 17.94 -7.92 -3.81
N ARG A 98 17.25 -8.77 -4.58
CA ARG A 98 15.80 -9.01 -4.38
C ARG A 98 15.54 -9.67 -3.02
N HIS A 99 16.36 -10.66 -2.65
CA HIS A 99 16.26 -11.33 -1.35
C HIS A 99 16.42 -10.34 -0.19
N LEU A 100 17.47 -9.52 -0.22
CA LEU A 100 17.69 -8.48 0.79
C LEU A 100 16.49 -7.52 0.85
N LEU A 101 16.02 -7.00 -0.28
CA LEU A 101 14.85 -6.10 -0.30
C LEU A 101 13.59 -6.75 0.30
N ALA A 102 13.35 -8.03 0.01
CA ALA A 102 12.20 -8.76 0.56
C ALA A 102 12.32 -8.95 2.08
N VAL A 103 13.50 -9.35 2.56
CA VAL A 103 13.76 -9.57 3.98
C VAL A 103 13.72 -8.25 4.77
N GLY A 104 14.22 -7.15 4.21
CA GLY A 104 14.22 -5.84 4.89
C GLY A 104 12.88 -5.10 4.90
N ALA A 105 11.87 -5.55 4.16
CA ALA A 105 10.63 -4.81 3.94
C ALA A 105 9.79 -4.58 5.21
N PHE A 106 9.88 -5.48 6.19
CA PHE A 106 9.11 -5.37 7.43
C PHE A 106 9.71 -4.36 8.42
N VAL A 107 11.02 -4.14 8.39
CA VAL A 107 11.75 -3.28 9.33
C VAL A 107 11.21 -1.84 9.38
N PRO A 108 10.98 -1.12 8.25
CA PRO A 108 10.42 0.22 8.30
C PRO A 108 8.97 0.26 8.82
N MET A 109 8.19 -0.80 8.58
CA MET A 109 6.84 -0.93 9.13
C MET A 109 6.87 -1.14 10.65
N ALA A 110 7.73 -2.02 11.14
CA ALA A 110 7.94 -2.27 12.56
C ALA A 110 8.43 -1.01 13.27
N ARG A 111 9.38 -0.29 12.69
CA ARG A 111 9.87 0.99 13.23
C ARG A 111 8.76 2.02 13.37
N ARG A 112 7.92 2.20 12.34
CA ARG A 112 6.77 3.13 12.40
C ARG A 112 5.77 2.73 13.48
N TYR A 113 5.52 1.42 13.62
CA TYR A 113 4.65 0.88 14.64
C TYR A 113 5.16 1.19 16.05
N TRP A 114 6.42 0.86 16.35
CA TRP A 114 7.01 1.10 17.66
C TRP A 114 7.18 2.60 17.98
N LYS A 115 7.52 3.45 16.99
CA LYS A 115 7.53 4.91 17.17
C LYS A 115 6.15 5.47 17.49
N LYS A 116 5.09 4.91 16.91
CA LYS A 116 3.71 5.30 17.25
C LYS A 116 3.34 4.83 18.66
N GLN A 117 3.76 3.61 19.01
CA GLN A 117 3.44 3.02 20.30
C GLN A 117 4.19 3.71 21.45
N ALA A 118 5.44 4.14 21.24
CA ALA A 118 6.22 4.94 22.18
C ALA A 118 5.53 6.26 22.57
N LYS A 119 4.71 6.84 21.67
CA LYS A 119 3.92 8.05 21.96
C LYS A 119 2.68 7.78 22.80
N SER A 120 2.25 6.52 22.93
CA SER A 120 1.01 6.14 23.63
C SER A 120 1.33 5.25 24.84
N PRO A 121 1.51 5.82 26.04
CA PRO A 121 1.90 5.05 27.24
C PRO A 121 0.83 4.01 27.64
N ILE A 122 -0.45 4.36 27.51
CA ILE A 122 -1.57 3.46 27.81
C ILE A 122 -1.55 2.24 26.87
N GLY A 123 -1.24 2.46 25.60
CA GLY A 123 -1.14 1.38 24.63
C GLY A 123 -0.01 0.41 24.97
N LEU A 124 1.14 0.91 25.45
CA LEU A 124 2.27 0.08 25.85
C LEU A 124 1.95 -0.76 27.09
N LEU A 125 1.31 -0.15 28.09
CA LEU A 125 0.85 -0.87 29.28
C LEU A 125 -0.10 -1.99 28.88
N LEU A 126 -1.10 -1.71 28.03
CA LEU A 126 -2.02 -2.74 27.55
C LEU A 126 -1.32 -3.83 26.73
N LEU A 127 -0.28 -3.51 25.96
CA LEU A 127 0.43 -4.48 25.14
C LEU A 127 1.33 -5.42 25.98
N ASN A 128 1.88 -4.90 27.09
CA ASN A 128 2.78 -5.63 27.99
C ASN A 128 2.04 -6.32 29.14
N ALA A 129 0.79 -5.92 29.43
CA ALA A 129 -0.06 -6.50 30.47
C ALA A 129 -0.13 -8.05 30.44
N PRO A 130 -0.37 -8.73 29.30
CA PRO A 130 -0.41 -10.20 29.30
C PRO A 130 0.93 -10.83 29.68
N ASP A 131 2.06 -10.25 29.27
CA ASP A 131 3.39 -10.79 29.57
C ASP A 131 3.78 -10.56 31.04
N GLN A 132 3.33 -9.45 31.65
CA GLN A 132 3.48 -9.21 33.09
C GLN A 132 2.68 -10.21 33.93
N ILE A 133 1.49 -10.60 33.46
CA ILE A 133 0.63 -11.57 34.13
C ILE A 133 1.19 -12.99 34.00
N LEU A 134 1.76 -13.34 32.85
CA LEU A 134 2.30 -14.68 32.59
C LEU A 134 3.80 -14.85 32.93
N GLN A 135 4.50 -13.82 33.47
CA GLN A 135 5.91 -13.86 33.92
C GLN A 135 6.89 -14.58 32.98
N THR A 136 6.66 -14.53 31.67
CA THR A 136 7.31 -15.46 30.72
C THR A 136 8.39 -14.83 29.85
N ALA A 137 8.60 -13.50 29.90
CA ALA A 137 9.53 -12.84 28.98
C ALA A 137 10.30 -11.67 29.60
N GLU A 138 11.58 -11.57 29.23
CA GLU A 138 12.44 -10.42 29.43
C GLU A 138 11.86 -9.21 28.66
N ILE A 139 11.43 -8.18 29.39
CA ILE A 139 10.79 -7.00 28.78
C ILE A 139 11.88 -6.06 28.28
N ILE A 140 12.26 -6.21 27.02
CA ILE A 140 13.15 -5.24 26.35
C ILE A 140 12.39 -3.91 26.19
N PRO A 141 12.98 -2.76 26.61
CA PRO A 141 12.37 -1.46 26.45
C PRO A 141 12.16 -1.11 24.98
N VAL A 142 11.12 -0.31 24.70
CA VAL A 142 10.71 0.02 23.33
C VAL A 142 11.79 0.81 22.59
N GLU A 143 12.55 1.61 23.34
CA GLU A 143 13.67 2.40 22.86
C GLU A 143 14.80 1.51 22.33
N GLU A 144 15.12 0.43 23.05
CA GLU A 144 16.12 -0.55 22.60
C GLU A 144 15.63 -1.32 21.37
N LYS A 145 14.33 -1.67 21.31
CA LYS A 145 13.73 -2.28 20.11
C LYS A 145 13.82 -1.36 18.89
N ILE A 146 13.54 -0.07 19.07
CA ILE A 146 13.66 0.93 17.98
C ILE A 146 15.12 1.05 17.55
N ARG A 147 16.07 1.13 18.51
CA ARG A 147 17.50 1.21 18.22
C ARG A 147 18.00 -0.02 17.47
N ALA A 148 17.67 -1.21 17.92
CA ALA A 148 18.04 -2.47 17.26
C ALA A 148 17.47 -2.55 15.84
N LEU A 149 16.21 -2.12 15.63
CA LEU A 149 15.61 -2.06 14.30
C LEU A 149 16.26 -1.02 13.39
N GLU A 150 16.66 0.14 13.93
CA GLU A 150 17.37 1.17 13.16
C GLU A 150 18.77 0.72 12.75
N GLU A 151 19.52 0.12 13.68
CA GLU A 151 20.84 -0.42 13.40
C GLU A 151 20.81 -1.57 12.39
N ALA A 152 19.89 -2.53 12.56
CA ALA A 152 19.69 -3.60 11.58
C ALA A 152 19.29 -3.07 10.20
N TYR A 153 18.44 -2.03 10.15
CA TYR A 153 18.04 -1.41 8.89
C TYR A 153 19.20 -0.69 8.20
N ASP A 154 20.02 0.04 8.95
CA ASP A 154 21.16 0.77 8.39
C ASP A 154 22.22 -0.19 7.84
N GLN A 155 22.53 -1.26 8.58
CA GLN A 155 23.40 -2.34 8.08
C GLN A 155 22.85 -2.98 6.80
N HIS A 156 21.54 -3.24 6.79
CA HIS A 156 20.87 -3.81 5.63
C HIS A 156 20.90 -2.87 4.42
N LEU A 157 20.72 -1.56 4.62
CA LEU A 157 20.86 -0.56 3.56
C LEU A 157 22.28 -0.44 3.05
N MET A 158 23.29 -0.53 3.93
CA MET A 158 24.69 -0.57 3.51
C MET A 158 24.96 -1.80 2.64
N SER A 159 24.46 -2.98 3.04
CA SER A 159 24.59 -4.23 2.29
C SER A 159 23.96 -4.12 0.89
N ILE A 160 22.76 -3.54 0.79
CA ILE A 160 22.07 -3.25 -0.48
C ILE A 160 22.88 -2.28 -1.33
N GLY A 161 23.44 -1.23 -0.73
CA GLY A 161 24.27 -0.24 -1.40
C GLY A 161 25.54 -0.87 -1.99
N LEU A 162 26.21 -1.75 -1.25
CA LEU A 162 27.39 -2.48 -1.70
C LEU A 162 27.09 -3.38 -2.89
N VAL A 163 26.04 -4.20 -2.81
CA VAL A 163 25.63 -5.11 -3.89
C VAL A 163 25.24 -4.31 -5.14
N LYS A 164 24.46 -3.23 -4.99
CA LYS A 164 24.07 -2.36 -6.09
C LYS A 164 25.28 -1.72 -6.76
N GLN A 165 26.22 -1.20 -5.97
CA GLN A 165 27.45 -0.60 -6.49
C GLN A 165 28.28 -1.63 -7.27
N LEU A 166 28.35 -2.87 -6.79
CA LEU A 166 29.11 -3.93 -7.46
C LEU A 166 28.44 -4.39 -8.77
N ILE A 167 27.11 -4.52 -8.81
CA ILE A 167 26.35 -4.79 -10.04
C ILE A 167 26.62 -3.68 -11.08
N LEU A 168 26.53 -2.42 -10.67
CA LEU A 168 26.82 -1.29 -11.56
C LEU A 168 28.29 -1.30 -12.00
N ALA A 169 29.22 -1.60 -11.10
CA ALA A 169 30.64 -1.67 -11.44
C ALA A 169 30.93 -2.77 -12.46
N LEU A 170 30.34 -3.96 -12.30
CA LEU A 170 30.50 -5.10 -13.21
C LEU A 170 29.95 -4.80 -14.61
N GLN A 171 28.80 -4.10 -14.70
CA GLN A 171 28.19 -3.72 -15.98
C GLN A 171 29.04 -2.74 -16.81
N HIS A 172 29.93 -1.97 -16.16
CA HIS A 172 30.70 -0.90 -16.80
C HIS A 172 32.22 -1.16 -16.75
N ALA A 173 32.65 -2.41 -16.48
CA ALA A 173 34.06 -2.71 -16.27
C ALA A 173 34.78 -3.15 -17.54
N ASP A 174 36.01 -2.65 -17.71
CA ASP A 174 36.97 -3.19 -18.67
C ASP A 174 37.43 -4.60 -18.28
N GLN A 175 37.89 -5.41 -19.23
CA GLN A 175 38.21 -6.84 -19.05
C GLN A 175 39.13 -7.14 -17.84
N ARG A 176 40.19 -6.35 -17.60
CA ARG A 176 41.09 -6.53 -16.45
C ARG A 176 40.42 -6.16 -15.12
N ARG A 177 39.54 -5.15 -15.15
CA ARG A 177 38.79 -4.70 -13.99
C ARG A 177 37.65 -5.68 -13.69
N TYR A 178 37.06 -6.27 -14.71
CA TYR A 178 36.00 -7.26 -14.63
C TYR A 178 36.42 -8.48 -13.80
N ARG A 179 37.59 -9.07 -14.10
CA ARG A 179 38.14 -10.19 -13.32
C ARG A 179 38.27 -9.86 -11.82
N ASN A 180 38.86 -8.72 -11.49
CA ASN A 180 39.00 -8.28 -10.09
C ASN A 180 37.64 -8.04 -9.40
N LEU A 181 36.64 -7.56 -10.14
CA LEU A 181 35.30 -7.30 -9.61
C LEU A 181 34.50 -8.60 -9.40
N VAL A 182 34.72 -9.61 -10.25
CA VAL A 182 34.16 -10.96 -10.07
C VAL A 182 34.72 -11.59 -8.80
N ASP A 183 36.03 -11.50 -8.57
CA ASP A 183 36.65 -11.99 -7.33
C ASP A 183 36.13 -11.22 -6.10
N GLN A 184 35.96 -9.90 -6.22
CA GLN A 184 35.39 -9.06 -5.18
C GLN A 184 33.93 -9.41 -4.85
N ALA A 185 33.17 -9.92 -5.81
CA ALA A 185 31.78 -10.32 -5.59
C ALA A 185 31.66 -11.38 -4.49
N TYR A 186 32.61 -12.32 -4.42
CA TYR A 186 32.68 -13.32 -3.35
C TYR A 186 32.82 -12.67 -1.97
N ALA A 187 33.80 -11.77 -1.81
CA ALA A 187 34.07 -11.10 -0.53
C ALA A 187 32.88 -10.25 -0.08
N VAL A 188 32.22 -9.57 -1.02
CA VAL A 188 31.00 -8.79 -0.74
C VAL A 188 29.85 -9.71 -0.33
N LEU A 189 29.58 -10.80 -1.06
CA LEU A 189 28.50 -11.74 -0.71
C LEU A 189 28.73 -12.37 0.67
N LYS A 190 29.97 -12.80 0.96
CA LYS A 190 30.36 -13.35 2.25
C LYS A 190 30.16 -12.33 3.39
N HIS A 191 30.54 -11.07 3.16
CA HIS A 191 30.33 -10.00 4.14
C HIS A 191 28.84 -9.71 4.38
N VAL A 192 28.04 -9.65 3.31
CA VAL A 192 26.60 -9.35 3.38
C VAL A 192 25.85 -10.42 4.18
N TYR A 193 26.19 -11.70 3.97
CA TYR A 193 25.55 -12.82 4.66
C TYR A 193 26.26 -13.26 5.93
N SER A 194 27.27 -12.52 6.42
CA SER A 194 27.89 -12.81 7.71
C SER A 194 26.92 -12.49 8.85
N THR A 195 26.60 -13.50 9.66
CA THR A 195 25.74 -13.36 10.84
C THR A 195 26.35 -12.47 11.92
N ASP A 196 27.67 -12.32 11.93
CA ASP A 196 28.40 -11.48 12.89
C ASP A 196 28.07 -9.99 12.71
N ASN A 197 27.66 -9.58 11.50
CA ASN A 197 27.27 -8.21 11.20
C ASN A 197 25.83 -7.87 11.66
N LEU A 198 25.03 -8.89 12.00
CA LEU A 198 23.70 -8.70 12.58
C LEU A 198 23.77 -8.38 14.09
N ILE A 199 24.86 -8.80 14.74
CA ILE A 199 25.05 -8.73 16.18
C ILE A 199 26.15 -7.69 16.45
N ARG A 200 25.83 -6.40 16.28
CA ARG A 200 26.64 -5.40 16.99
C ARG A 200 26.26 -5.50 18.45
N ASN A 201 27.13 -6.12 19.25
CA ASN A 201 27.04 -6.06 20.70
C ASN A 201 26.74 -4.61 21.11
N ILE A 202 25.72 -4.44 21.94
CA ILE A 202 25.30 -3.17 22.53
C ILE A 202 26.49 -2.63 23.34
N SER A 203 27.39 -1.94 22.67
CA SER A 203 28.49 -1.20 23.26
C SER A 203 28.43 0.19 22.65
N PRO A 204 28.33 1.24 23.49
CA PRO A 204 28.21 2.61 22.99
C PRO A 204 29.57 3.03 22.42
N LEU A 205 29.51 3.95 21.44
CA LEU A 205 30.64 4.70 20.89
C LEU A 205 31.54 3.95 19.91
N THR A 206 31.11 3.86 18.65
CA THR A 206 32.00 4.23 17.55
C THR A 206 31.17 4.79 16.40
N GLU A 207 31.00 6.11 16.43
CA GLU A 207 30.71 6.91 15.24
C GLU A 207 31.84 6.70 14.25
N THR A 208 31.55 6.03 13.13
CA THR A 208 32.07 6.32 11.78
C THR A 208 31.58 5.21 10.85
N GLY A 209 30.44 5.45 10.18
CA GLY A 209 30.08 4.68 9.01
C GLY A 209 31.09 5.00 7.91
N ALA A 210 32.08 4.12 7.70
CA ALA A 210 32.97 4.25 6.56
C ALA A 210 32.14 4.20 5.27
N PRO A 211 32.36 5.12 4.30
CA PRO A 211 31.63 5.09 3.04
C PRO A 211 31.79 3.73 2.36
N ALA A 212 30.72 3.21 1.75
CA ALA A 212 30.69 1.92 1.04
C ALA A 212 31.91 1.68 0.12
N LYS A 213 32.46 2.75 -0.46
CA LYS A 213 33.69 2.74 -1.27
C LYS A 213 34.96 2.31 -0.51
N GLN A 214 35.11 2.67 0.76
CA GLN A 214 36.24 2.26 1.61
C GLN A 214 36.13 0.80 2.03
N VAL A 215 34.92 0.31 2.33
CA VAL A 215 34.67 -1.11 2.63
C VAL A 215 34.97 -1.98 1.41
N ILE A 216 34.52 -1.56 0.23
CA ILE A 216 34.86 -2.20 -1.07
C ILE A 216 36.38 -2.26 -1.26
N ASN A 217 37.11 -1.20 -0.97
CA ASN A 217 38.56 -1.18 -1.13
C ASN A 217 39.29 -2.14 -0.16
N ASN A 218 38.78 -2.31 1.06
CA ASN A 218 39.34 -3.26 2.04
C ASN A 218 39.01 -4.72 1.70
N LEU A 219 37.82 -4.97 1.13
CA LEU A 219 37.41 -6.29 0.62
C LEU A 219 38.11 -6.68 -0.69
N ARG A 220 38.89 -5.78 -1.31
CA ARG A 220 39.58 -5.97 -2.60
C ARG A 220 40.83 -6.85 -2.50
N ALA A 221 41.29 -7.18 -1.28
CA ALA A 221 42.58 -7.84 -1.06
C ALA A 221 42.52 -9.38 -1.12
N GLU A 222 41.35 -10.00 -1.08
CA GLU A 222 41.21 -11.46 -1.10
C GLU A 222 41.09 -11.96 -2.55
N LYS A 223 42.18 -12.51 -3.09
CA LYS A 223 42.13 -13.24 -4.37
C LYS A 223 41.57 -14.64 -4.11
N VAL A 224 40.43 -14.94 -4.73
CA VAL A 224 39.68 -16.17 -4.50
C VAL A 224 39.76 -17.06 -5.74
N SER A 225 39.85 -18.37 -5.55
CA SER A 225 39.81 -19.31 -6.67
C SER A 225 38.41 -19.36 -7.28
N THR A 226 38.30 -19.40 -8.61
CA THR A 226 37.03 -19.54 -9.34
C THR A 226 36.19 -20.73 -8.84
N THR A 227 36.86 -21.82 -8.42
CA THR A 227 36.22 -22.99 -7.81
C THR A 227 35.48 -22.65 -6.51
N GLN A 228 36.09 -21.86 -5.64
CA GLN A 228 35.53 -21.45 -4.35
C GLN A 228 34.34 -20.52 -4.55
N LEU A 229 34.45 -19.57 -5.49
CA LEU A 229 33.34 -18.70 -5.88
C LEU A 229 32.14 -19.52 -6.37
N LEU A 230 32.34 -20.44 -7.31
CA LEU A 230 31.25 -21.24 -7.88
C LEU A 230 30.59 -22.16 -6.84
N ASN A 231 31.38 -22.80 -5.98
CA ASN A 231 30.86 -23.61 -4.89
C ASN A 231 30.05 -22.77 -3.89
N TYR A 232 30.51 -21.56 -3.58
CA TYR A 232 29.77 -20.64 -2.72
C TYR A 232 28.46 -20.18 -3.37
N LEU A 233 28.47 -19.82 -4.66
CA LEU A 233 27.26 -19.45 -5.40
C LEU A 233 26.23 -20.60 -5.42
N LYS A 234 26.69 -21.85 -5.47
CA LYS A 234 25.82 -23.03 -5.36
C LYS A 234 25.16 -23.16 -3.98
N GLN A 235 25.89 -22.80 -2.92
CA GLN A 235 25.39 -22.83 -1.54
C GLN A 235 24.61 -21.57 -1.14
N LEU A 236 24.59 -20.55 -1.99
CA LEU A 236 23.97 -19.25 -1.72
C LEU A 236 22.50 -19.33 -1.25
N PRO A 237 21.62 -20.17 -1.85
CA PRO A 237 20.23 -20.27 -1.37
C PRO A 237 20.14 -20.77 0.08
N LEU A 238 20.99 -21.73 0.46
CA LEU A 238 21.04 -22.24 1.83
C LEU A 238 21.50 -21.15 2.81
N ILE A 239 22.51 -20.38 2.40
CA ILE A 239 23.05 -19.26 3.19
C ILE A 239 22.02 -18.13 3.34
N GLN A 240 21.23 -17.89 2.29
CA GLN A 240 20.11 -16.94 2.33
C GLN A 240 19.05 -17.37 3.34
N ASP A 241 18.69 -18.65 3.36
CA ASP A 241 17.72 -19.21 4.30
C ASP A 241 18.23 -19.21 5.74
N THR A 242 19.52 -19.48 5.98
CA THR A 242 20.10 -19.38 7.33
C THR A 242 20.15 -17.93 7.80
N TYR A 243 20.56 -17.00 6.93
CA TYR A 243 20.57 -15.58 7.24
C TYR A 243 19.17 -15.05 7.57
N LYS A 244 18.17 -15.41 6.76
CA LYS A 244 16.77 -15.02 7.00
C LYS A 244 16.28 -15.53 8.35
N ARG A 245 16.55 -16.80 8.68
CA ARG A 245 16.18 -17.38 9.98
C ARG A 245 16.88 -16.70 11.15
N GLY A 246 18.19 -16.46 11.05
CA GLY A 246 18.94 -15.75 12.08
C GLY A 246 18.45 -14.32 12.30
N LEU A 247 18.11 -13.61 11.23
CA LEU A 247 17.50 -12.28 11.30
C LEU A 247 16.09 -12.34 11.93
N GLU A 248 15.26 -13.31 11.53
CA GLU A 248 13.93 -13.50 12.10
C GLU A 248 14.00 -13.82 13.60
N GLU A 249 14.91 -14.69 14.02
CA GLU A 249 15.16 -15.04 15.42
C GLU A 249 15.63 -13.83 16.23
N PHE A 250 16.59 -13.07 15.72
CA PHE A 250 17.05 -11.84 16.38
C PHE A 250 15.95 -10.78 16.48
N LEU A 251 15.16 -10.62 15.42
CA LEU A 251 14.10 -9.62 15.36
C LEU A 251 12.76 -10.11 15.90
N GLN A 252 12.61 -11.36 16.34
CA GLN A 252 11.34 -11.90 16.87
C GLN A 252 10.78 -11.02 17.99
N LEU A 253 11.64 -10.53 18.88
CA LEU A 253 11.25 -9.65 19.98
C LEU A 253 10.90 -8.21 19.54
N CYS A 254 11.35 -7.82 18.34
CA CYS A 254 11.14 -6.52 17.73
C CYS A 254 10.03 -6.54 16.66
N GLN A 255 9.49 -7.70 16.29
CA GLN A 255 8.42 -7.82 15.32
C GLN A 255 7.12 -7.20 15.82
N ILE A 256 6.26 -6.81 14.87
CA ILE A 256 4.94 -6.28 15.19
C ILE A 256 4.12 -7.41 15.82
N PRO A 257 3.59 -7.24 17.05
CA PRO A 257 2.78 -8.26 17.69
C PRO A 257 1.55 -8.61 16.86
N HIS A 258 1.15 -9.89 16.90
CA HIS A 258 -0.02 -10.36 16.17
C HIS A 258 -1.29 -9.57 16.52
N PHE A 259 -2.25 -9.49 15.59
CA PHE A 259 -3.47 -8.68 15.76
C PHE A 259 -4.27 -9.00 17.04
N LEU A 260 -4.30 -10.28 17.42
CA LEU A 260 -4.94 -10.77 18.64
C LEU A 260 -4.30 -10.16 19.88
N ARG A 261 -2.97 -10.11 19.93
CA ARG A 261 -2.22 -9.49 21.02
C ARG A 261 -2.37 -7.97 21.03
N ARG A 262 -2.56 -7.34 19.88
CA ARG A 262 -2.78 -5.89 19.82
C ARG A 262 -4.18 -5.47 20.30
N ARG A 263 -5.18 -6.30 20.06
CA ARG A 263 -6.60 -6.01 20.34
C ARG A 263 -7.20 -6.91 21.42
N TRP A 264 -6.37 -7.56 22.25
CA TRP A 264 -6.85 -8.53 23.25
C TRP A 264 -7.88 -7.90 24.19
N TRP A 265 -7.71 -6.63 24.57
CA TRP A 265 -8.66 -5.93 25.43
C TRP A 265 -9.98 -5.60 24.73
N GLN A 266 -9.95 -5.32 23.42
CA GLN A 266 -11.18 -5.11 22.63
C GLN A 266 -11.91 -6.44 22.44
N LEU A 267 -11.15 -7.51 22.22
CA LEU A 267 -11.67 -8.87 22.11
C LEU A 267 -12.25 -9.35 23.45
N SER A 268 -11.61 -9.05 24.58
CA SER A 268 -12.16 -9.41 25.90
C SER A 268 -13.41 -8.60 26.21
N LEU A 269 -13.44 -7.30 25.91
CA LEU A 269 -14.63 -6.48 26.10
C LEU A 269 -15.78 -6.94 25.19
N ALA A 270 -15.49 -7.29 23.93
CA ALA A 270 -16.46 -7.86 23.01
C ALA A 270 -16.95 -9.24 23.46
N ALA A 271 -16.06 -10.09 23.98
CA ALA A 271 -16.43 -11.40 24.54
C ALA A 271 -17.35 -11.24 25.75
N ILE A 272 -17.05 -10.33 26.67
CA ILE A 272 -17.92 -10.02 27.81
C ILE A 272 -19.26 -9.48 27.33
N GLY A 273 -19.25 -8.50 26.41
CA GLY A 273 -20.47 -7.92 25.84
C GLY A 273 -21.35 -8.94 25.11
N THR A 274 -20.74 -9.88 24.38
CA THR A 274 -21.49 -10.96 23.72
C THR A 274 -22.08 -11.94 24.72
N ILE A 275 -21.36 -12.30 25.79
CA ILE A 275 -21.90 -13.15 26.86
C ILE A 275 -23.09 -12.46 27.57
N PHE A 276 -22.95 -11.18 27.93
CA PHE A 276 -24.05 -10.41 28.54
C PHE A 276 -25.22 -10.21 27.57
N GLY A 277 -24.93 -9.93 26.30
CA GLY A 277 -25.95 -9.78 25.26
C GLY A 277 -26.73 -11.08 25.04
N VAL A 278 -26.03 -12.22 24.95
CA VAL A 278 -26.65 -13.54 24.83
C VAL A 278 -27.49 -13.84 26.07
N THR A 279 -26.96 -13.67 27.28
CA THR A 279 -27.74 -13.95 28.50
C THR A 279 -28.96 -13.03 28.63
N TYR A 280 -28.84 -11.75 28.26
CA TYR A 280 -29.96 -10.82 28.22
C TYR A 280 -31.03 -11.24 27.19
N ILE A 281 -30.61 -11.62 25.97
CA ILE A 281 -31.52 -12.12 24.93
C ILE A 281 -32.26 -13.36 25.41
N PHE A 282 -31.57 -14.30 26.07
CA PHE A 282 -32.18 -15.50 26.62
C PHE A 282 -33.16 -15.21 27.77
N LYS A 283 -32.91 -14.17 28.56
CA LYS A 283 -33.78 -13.78 29.68
C LYS A 283 -35.02 -13.00 29.21
N ASN A 284 -34.88 -12.15 28.19
CA ASN A 284 -35.93 -11.26 27.69
C ASN A 284 -36.50 -11.71 26.33
N ARG A 285 -36.49 -13.02 26.04
CA ARG A 285 -36.96 -13.58 24.75
C ARG A 285 -38.37 -13.13 24.37
N ASN A 286 -39.26 -13.04 25.36
CA ASN A 286 -40.66 -12.68 25.14
C ASN A 286 -40.80 -11.19 24.77
N GLU A 287 -40.14 -10.31 25.53
CA GLU A 287 -40.12 -8.86 25.26
C GLU A 287 -39.45 -8.53 23.93
N ILE A 288 -38.35 -9.21 23.59
CA ILE A 288 -37.67 -9.03 22.31
C ILE A 288 -38.56 -9.54 21.17
N GLY A 289 -39.30 -10.63 21.37
CA GLY A 289 -40.28 -11.12 20.40
C GLY A 289 -41.38 -10.10 20.12
N GLU A 290 -41.92 -9.47 21.17
CA GLU A 290 -42.93 -8.41 21.06
C GLU A 290 -42.37 -7.14 20.39
N LEU A 291 -41.15 -6.75 20.73
CA LEU A 291 -40.45 -5.64 20.07
C LEU A 291 -40.20 -5.94 18.59
N LEU A 292 -39.79 -7.16 18.24
CA LEU A 292 -39.54 -7.55 16.86
C LEU A 292 -40.83 -7.52 16.04
N GLN A 293 -41.95 -7.98 16.61
CA GLN A 293 -43.27 -7.89 15.98
C GLN A 293 -43.71 -6.43 15.82
N THR A 294 -43.45 -5.58 16.82
CA THR A 294 -43.79 -4.15 16.77
C THR A 294 -42.96 -3.42 15.72
N VAL A 295 -41.66 -3.74 15.61
CA VAL A 295 -40.78 -3.19 14.57
C VAL A 295 -41.19 -3.67 13.19
N GLN A 296 -41.50 -4.96 13.05
CA GLN A 296 -41.99 -5.51 11.78
C GLN A 296 -43.28 -4.81 11.35
N LYS A 297 -44.23 -4.65 12.28
CA LYS A 297 -45.48 -3.95 12.03
C LYS A 297 -45.25 -2.48 11.68
N GLY A 298 -44.36 -1.79 12.40
CA GLY A 298 -44.00 -0.40 12.12
C GLY A 298 -43.34 -0.23 10.75
N ILE A 299 -42.50 -1.17 10.33
CA ILE A 299 -41.90 -1.16 8.98
C ILE A 299 -42.96 -1.40 7.92
N THR A 300 -43.87 -2.36 8.11
CA THR A 300 -44.96 -2.60 7.15
C THR A 300 -45.88 -1.40 7.04
N ASP A 301 -46.27 -0.81 8.17
CA ASP A 301 -47.15 0.36 8.21
C ASP A 301 -46.45 1.58 7.58
N PHE A 302 -45.15 1.76 7.83
CA PHE A 302 -44.37 2.81 7.18
C PHE A 302 -44.28 2.62 5.66
N VAL A 303 -43.97 1.41 5.18
CA VAL A 303 -43.88 1.14 3.74
C VAL A 303 -45.23 1.33 3.06
N VAL A 304 -46.31 0.84 3.67
CA VAL A 304 -47.66 0.97 3.11
C VAL A 304 -48.10 2.43 3.11
N ASP A 305 -48.08 3.10 4.27
CA ASP A 305 -48.65 4.44 4.40
C ASP A 305 -47.76 5.54 3.81
N HIS A 306 -46.43 5.42 3.93
CA HIS A 306 -45.52 6.48 3.52
C HIS A 306 -44.82 6.24 2.18
N MET A 307 -44.78 5.01 1.67
CA MET A 307 -44.21 4.74 0.33
C MET A 307 -45.26 4.36 -0.70
N ILE A 308 -46.16 3.43 -0.39
CA ILE A 308 -47.09 2.89 -1.39
C ILE A 308 -48.27 3.86 -1.62
N THR A 309 -48.90 4.35 -0.55
CA THR A 309 -50.06 5.26 -0.65
C THR A 309 -49.73 6.55 -1.42
N PRO A 310 -48.61 7.25 -1.18
CA PRO A 310 -48.28 8.46 -1.93
C PRO A 310 -47.92 8.16 -3.39
N VAL A 311 -47.22 7.06 -3.67
CA VAL A 311 -46.89 6.67 -5.05
C VAL A 311 -48.15 6.34 -5.85
N ASN A 312 -49.11 5.62 -5.24
CA ASN A 312 -50.40 5.36 -5.88
C ASN A 312 -51.22 6.64 -6.08
N ALA A 313 -51.16 7.59 -5.14
CA ALA A 313 -51.81 8.89 -5.29
C ALA A 313 -51.19 9.70 -6.46
N ILE A 314 -49.86 9.75 -6.55
CA ILE A 314 -49.15 10.43 -7.64
C ILE A 314 -49.44 9.77 -8.98
N ILE A 315 -49.43 8.43 -9.07
CA ILE A 315 -49.77 7.72 -10.31
C ILE A 315 -51.26 7.96 -10.68
N GLY A 316 -52.15 7.98 -9.70
CA GLY A 316 -53.57 8.28 -9.90
C GLY A 316 -53.82 9.71 -10.40
N GLU A 317 -53.03 10.67 -9.96
CA GLU A 317 -53.16 12.07 -10.35
C GLU A 317 -52.47 12.37 -11.69
N VAL A 318 -51.24 11.88 -11.89
CA VAL A 318 -50.41 12.17 -13.07
C VAL A 318 -50.79 11.30 -14.28
N LEU A 319 -51.12 10.02 -14.07
CA LEU A 319 -51.36 9.07 -15.17
C LEU A 319 -52.84 8.92 -15.54
N LEU A 320 -53.75 9.06 -14.55
CA LEU A 320 -55.19 8.88 -14.74
C LEU A 320 -55.96 10.19 -14.89
N ASN A 321 -55.30 11.36 -14.77
CA ASN A 321 -55.87 12.71 -14.88
C ASN A 321 -57.22 12.86 -14.15
N LYS A 322 -57.38 12.13 -13.04
CA LYS A 322 -58.44 12.42 -12.08
C LYS A 322 -57.95 13.61 -11.30
N LYS A 323 -58.13 14.82 -11.86
CA LYS A 323 -58.20 16.02 -11.04
C LYS A 323 -59.12 15.67 -9.89
N ALA A 324 -58.58 15.68 -8.67
CA ALA A 324 -59.44 15.78 -7.50
C ALA A 324 -60.40 16.91 -7.82
N SER A 325 -61.69 16.58 -7.98
CA SER A 325 -62.75 17.56 -8.17
C SER A 325 -62.59 18.52 -7.02
N ILE A 326 -62.01 19.68 -7.29
CA ILE A 326 -61.86 20.75 -6.32
C ILE A 326 -63.24 20.90 -5.70
N GLN A 327 -63.25 20.75 -4.39
CA GLN A 327 -64.39 20.93 -3.51
C GLN A 327 -65.23 22.08 -4.02
N ASP A 328 -66.49 21.73 -4.29
CA ASP A 328 -67.66 22.57 -4.51
C ASP A 328 -67.41 23.94 -5.20
N PRO A 329 -67.86 24.17 -6.45
CA PRO A 329 -67.80 25.50 -7.06
C PRO A 329 -68.46 26.58 -6.18
N LEU A 330 -69.41 26.18 -5.32
CA LEU A 330 -70.00 27.01 -4.27
C LEU A 330 -68.99 27.43 -3.19
N ALA A 331 -68.13 26.53 -2.71
CA ALA A 331 -67.13 26.85 -1.70
C ALA A 331 -66.03 27.78 -2.24
N LEU A 332 -65.71 27.65 -3.53
CA LEU A 332 -64.75 28.52 -4.20
C LEU A 332 -65.34 29.93 -4.43
N GLN A 333 -66.62 30.02 -4.77
CA GLN A 333 -67.33 31.30 -4.85
C GLN A 333 -67.49 31.96 -3.47
N ASP A 334 -67.80 31.19 -2.43
CA ASP A 334 -67.89 31.68 -1.05
C ASP A 334 -66.54 32.17 -0.53
N SER A 335 -65.46 31.43 -0.81
CA SER A 335 -64.08 31.86 -0.48
C SER A 335 -63.70 33.14 -1.22
N LYS A 336 -64.09 33.27 -2.50
CA LYS A 336 -63.86 34.48 -3.30
C LYS A 336 -64.62 35.68 -2.72
N GLU A 337 -65.88 35.48 -2.35
CA GLU A 337 -66.70 36.54 -1.76
C GLU A 337 -66.18 36.97 -0.38
N SER A 338 -65.75 36.01 0.44
CA SER A 338 -65.12 36.29 1.74
C SER A 338 -63.83 37.09 1.59
N LEU A 339 -62.97 36.72 0.64
CA LEU A 339 -61.71 37.41 0.39
C LEU A 339 -61.94 38.82 -0.18
N GLN A 340 -62.94 39.00 -1.05
CA GLN A 340 -63.35 40.31 -1.54
C GLN A 340 -63.84 41.23 -0.41
N ARG A 341 -64.63 40.70 0.53
CA ARG A 341 -65.07 41.47 1.72
C ARG A 341 -63.88 41.86 2.60
N MET A 342 -62.98 40.92 2.90
CA MET A 342 -61.79 41.21 3.71
C MET A 342 -60.85 42.23 3.03
N LEU A 343 -60.67 42.13 1.71
CA LEU A 343 -59.87 43.08 0.94
C LEU A 343 -60.53 44.48 0.90
N THR A 344 -61.86 44.54 0.77
CA THR A 344 -62.61 45.81 0.81
C THR A 344 -62.45 46.51 2.15
N ASP A 345 -62.60 45.77 3.25
CA ASP A 345 -62.43 46.29 4.60
C ASP A 345 -60.99 46.76 4.81
N PHE A 346 -60.01 45.98 4.36
CA PHE A 346 -58.59 46.33 4.49
C PHE A 346 -58.25 47.64 3.76
N ILE A 347 -58.72 47.82 2.52
CA ILE A 347 -58.45 49.05 1.74
C ILE A 347 -59.16 50.26 2.38
N ARG A 348 -60.38 50.06 2.92
CA ARG A 348 -61.12 51.12 3.62
C ARG A 348 -60.38 51.61 4.86
N ASP A 349 -59.77 50.69 5.62
CA ASP A 349 -59.07 51.01 6.85
C ASP A 349 -57.67 51.61 6.59
N THR A 350 -57.00 51.20 5.52
CA THR A 350 -55.62 51.63 5.20
C THR A 350 -55.55 52.94 4.42
N ASP A 351 -56.48 53.20 3.48
CA ASP A 351 -56.53 54.43 2.69
C ASP A 351 -57.97 54.95 2.52
N PRO A 352 -58.47 55.75 3.50
CA PRO A 352 -59.84 56.28 3.46
C PRO A 352 -60.05 57.36 2.38
N SER A 353 -58.97 57.89 1.79
CA SER A 353 -59.01 58.99 0.81
C SER A 353 -59.16 58.54 -0.64
N MET A 354 -59.04 57.23 -0.90
CA MET A 354 -59.13 56.65 -2.24
C MET A 354 -60.56 56.76 -2.84
N PRO A 355 -60.70 57.17 -4.12
CA PRO A 355 -61.99 57.20 -4.81
C PRO A 355 -62.68 55.82 -4.83
N LEU A 356 -63.99 55.81 -4.59
CA LEU A 356 -64.80 54.59 -4.47
C LEU A 356 -64.77 53.71 -5.74
N GLU A 357 -64.66 54.32 -6.92
CA GLU A 357 -64.61 53.59 -8.19
C GLU A 357 -63.33 52.76 -8.34
N THR A 358 -62.18 53.33 -7.98
CA THR A 358 -60.88 52.65 -8.03
C THR A 358 -60.79 51.52 -7.00
N ARG A 359 -61.37 51.73 -5.80
CA ARG A 359 -61.45 50.71 -4.74
C ARG A 359 -62.23 49.48 -5.20
N ASN A 360 -63.39 49.69 -5.84
CA ASN A 360 -64.23 48.58 -6.31
C ASN A 360 -63.58 47.79 -7.45
N GLN A 361 -62.82 48.46 -8.32
CA GLN A 361 -62.07 47.78 -9.38
C GLN A 361 -60.98 46.87 -8.81
N LEU A 362 -60.20 47.33 -7.82
CA LEU A 362 -59.15 46.54 -7.18
C LEU A 362 -59.70 45.32 -6.43
N VAL A 363 -60.85 45.46 -5.77
CA VAL A 363 -61.53 44.35 -5.10
C VAL A 363 -62.09 43.33 -6.11
N GLN A 364 -62.68 43.80 -7.21
CA GLN A 364 -63.24 42.91 -8.24
C GLN A 364 -62.15 42.14 -9.00
N SER A 365 -61.00 42.77 -9.27
CA SER A 365 -59.84 42.10 -9.85
C SER A 365 -59.06 41.25 -8.84
N MET A 366 -59.40 41.32 -7.55
CA MET A 366 -58.67 40.68 -6.43
C MET A 366 -57.18 41.04 -6.45
N ASP A 367 -56.86 42.30 -6.69
CA ASP A 367 -55.49 42.76 -6.77
C ASP A 367 -54.87 42.87 -5.36
N MET A 368 -54.07 41.87 -5.03
CA MET A 368 -53.40 41.71 -3.74
C MET A 368 -52.18 42.62 -3.56
N SER A 369 -51.79 43.35 -4.61
CA SER A 369 -50.60 44.22 -4.59
C SER A 369 -50.68 45.32 -3.53
N VAL A 370 -51.89 45.80 -3.23
CA VAL A 370 -52.13 46.83 -2.20
C VAL A 370 -51.83 46.29 -0.80
N VAL A 371 -52.24 45.05 -0.53
CA VAL A 371 -51.98 44.37 0.75
C VAL A 371 -50.49 44.06 0.88
N SER A 372 -49.83 43.59 -0.19
CA SER A 372 -48.40 43.28 -0.16
C SER A 372 -47.52 44.53 0.02
N LEU A 373 -47.88 45.65 -0.62
CA LEU A 373 -47.15 46.91 -0.46
C LEU A 373 -47.25 47.47 0.96
N GLN A 374 -48.42 47.33 1.58
CA GLN A 374 -48.59 47.71 2.97
C GLN A 374 -47.85 46.73 3.90
N PHE A 375 -47.82 45.44 3.56
CA PHE A 375 -47.14 44.41 4.34
C PHE A 375 -45.64 44.71 4.41
N GLU A 376 -45.04 45.00 3.26
CA GLU A 376 -43.61 45.33 3.15
C GLU A 376 -43.24 46.56 3.99
N LYS A 377 -44.11 47.58 4.06
CA LYS A 377 -43.92 48.76 4.90
C LYS A 377 -44.03 48.46 6.39
N GLU A 378 -44.81 47.46 6.79
CA GLU A 378 -45.06 47.10 8.19
C GLU A 378 -44.12 46.01 8.73
N ILE A 379 -43.43 45.24 7.87
CA ILE A 379 -42.39 44.26 8.26
C ILE A 379 -41.35 44.85 9.25
N PRO A 380 -40.78 46.05 9.05
CA PRO A 380 -39.77 46.60 9.97
C PRO A 380 -40.32 46.96 11.36
N ARG A 381 -41.64 47.09 11.50
CA ARG A 381 -42.33 47.41 12.76
C ARG A 381 -43.15 46.23 13.29
N ALA A 382 -42.96 45.04 12.73
CA ALA A 382 -43.84 43.90 12.89
C ALA A 382 -44.11 43.51 14.35
N LEU A 383 -43.09 43.54 15.19
CA LEU A 383 -43.24 43.17 16.61
C LEU A 383 -44.16 44.09 17.40
N LYS A 384 -44.29 45.37 17.02
CA LYS A 384 -45.19 46.33 17.69
C LYS A 384 -46.61 46.25 17.12
N ASN A 385 -46.74 45.96 15.82
CA ASN A 385 -48.02 45.94 15.09
C ASN A 385 -48.73 44.57 15.12
N ILE A 386 -48.04 43.49 15.51
CA ILE A 386 -48.68 42.18 15.79
C ILE A 386 -49.69 42.30 16.94
N VAL A 387 -49.45 43.21 17.89
CA VAL A 387 -50.34 43.45 19.04
C VAL A 387 -51.60 44.25 18.66
N THR A 388 -51.53 45.09 17.62
CA THR A 388 -52.70 45.82 17.07
C THR A 388 -53.53 45.01 16.07
N GLY A 389 -53.02 43.86 15.59
CA GLY A 389 -53.79 42.91 14.78
C GLY A 389 -53.75 43.14 13.25
N ASP A 390 -53.16 44.24 12.79
CA ASP A 390 -53.14 44.61 11.36
C ASP A 390 -52.34 43.59 10.51
N ILE A 391 -51.18 43.15 11.00
CA ILE A 391 -50.33 42.16 10.32
C ILE A 391 -51.00 40.78 10.24
N VAL A 392 -51.79 40.41 11.26
CA VAL A 392 -52.53 39.15 11.26
C VAL A 392 -53.61 39.17 10.19
N ARG A 393 -54.31 40.30 10.03
CA ARG A 393 -55.32 40.48 8.99
C ARG A 393 -54.71 40.41 7.59
N MET A 394 -53.52 40.96 7.41
CA MET A 394 -52.79 40.92 6.13
C MET A 394 -52.30 39.50 5.78
N MET A 395 -51.86 38.71 6.76
CA MET A 395 -51.51 37.30 6.57
C MET A 395 -52.72 36.41 6.29
N LEU A 396 -53.91 36.75 6.78
CA LEU A 396 -55.13 35.99 6.51
C LEU A 396 -55.73 36.22 5.11
N ILE A 397 -55.33 37.32 4.45
CA ILE A 397 -55.78 37.66 3.10
C ILE A 397 -54.82 37.05 2.05
N GLN A 398 -53.52 36.87 2.36
CA GLN A 398 -52.57 36.09 1.55
C GLN A 398 -52.86 34.60 1.63
#